data_AF-A0A661UU21-F1
#
_entry.id   AF-A0A661UU21-F1
#
_cell.length_a   1.000
_cell.length_b   1.000
_cell.length_c   1.000
_cell.angle_alpha   90.00
_cell.angle_beta   90.00
_cell.angle_gamma   90.00
#
_symmetry.space_group_name_H-M   'P 1'
#
loop_
_entity.id
_entity.type
_entity.pdbx_description
1 polymer ?
#
loop_
_entity_poly.entity_id
_entity_poly.type
_entity_poly.pdbx_seq_one_letter_code
_entity_poly.pdbx_strand_id
1 'polypeptide(L)'
;MISTRKRLLSGIAFLLSACPILHAAELSLIETADLRLLYFDPSETFLTPYVVRSFENSIKHQRRVFDYEPSEKITVLLTDFADYGNAGAIAVPRNALLVDIAPTPFTFETSDTAERMYSLMNHELVHEVSMEQPAK
;
A
#
# COMPACT_ATOMS: atom_id res chain seq x y z
N MET A 1 -37.50 56.05 -11.78
CA MET A 1 -37.24 54.80 -12.54
C MET A 1 -35.77 54.77 -12.94
N ILE A 2 -34.95 53.90 -12.35
CA ILE A 2 -33.79 53.19 -12.93
C ILE A 2 -33.29 52.20 -11.86
N SER A 3 -33.15 50.96 -12.27
CA SER A 3 -33.08 49.74 -11.46
C SER A 3 -31.68 49.48 -10.88
N THR A 4 -31.57 49.41 -9.55
CA THR A 4 -30.35 49.06 -8.79
C THR A 4 -30.22 47.56 -8.46
N ARG A 5 -30.96 46.67 -9.15
CA ARG A 5 -31.04 45.23 -8.80
C ARG A 5 -30.11 44.29 -9.61
N LYS A 6 -28.92 44.75 -10.04
CA LYS A 6 -28.01 43.90 -10.86
C LYS A 6 -26.61 43.65 -10.29
N ARG A 7 -26.27 44.10 -9.09
CA ARG A 7 -24.90 43.95 -8.54
C ARG A 7 -24.71 42.89 -7.46
N LEU A 8 -25.80 42.31 -6.93
CA LEU A 8 -25.68 41.33 -5.83
C LEU A 8 -25.53 39.87 -6.28
N LEU A 9 -25.84 39.55 -7.55
CA LEU A 9 -25.84 38.17 -8.04
C LEU A 9 -24.46 37.68 -8.54
N SER A 10 -23.49 38.57 -8.75
CA SER A 10 -22.16 38.19 -9.26
C SER A 10 -21.19 37.72 -8.16
N GLY A 11 -21.45 38.03 -6.89
CA GLY A 11 -20.57 37.64 -5.78
C GLY A 11 -20.79 36.21 -5.28
N ILE A 12 -22.00 35.67 -5.43
CA ILE A 12 -22.37 34.32 -4.96
C ILE A 12 -21.86 33.24 -5.94
N ALA A 13 -21.80 33.55 -7.24
CA ALA A 13 -21.29 32.62 -8.25
C ALA A 13 -19.77 32.37 -8.17
N PHE A 14 -19.00 33.25 -7.52
CA PHE A 14 -17.55 33.06 -7.38
C PHE A 14 -17.16 32.16 -6.19
N LEU A 15 -18.02 32.05 -5.18
CA LEU A 15 -17.77 31.22 -3.98
C LEU A 15 -18.05 29.73 -4.19
N LEU A 16 -18.79 29.35 -5.22
CA LEU A 16 -19.07 27.95 -5.56
C LEU A 16 -18.02 27.29 -6.47
N SER A 17 -17.10 28.06 -7.08
CA SER A 17 -16.05 27.54 -7.97
C SER A 17 -14.72 27.20 -7.27
N ALA A 18 -14.62 27.44 -5.96
CA ALA A 18 -13.41 27.15 -5.18
C ALA A 18 -13.64 26.02 -4.16
N CYS A 19 -14.56 25.08 -4.45
CA CYS A 19 -14.56 23.81 -3.73
C CYS A 19 -13.35 23.02 -4.25
N PRO A 20 -12.26 22.83 -3.47
CA PRO A 20 -11.28 21.84 -3.86
C PRO A 20 -12.04 20.54 -4.05
N ILE A 21 -11.91 19.92 -5.22
CA ILE A 21 -12.41 18.56 -5.43
C ILE A 21 -11.65 17.74 -4.41
N LEU A 22 -12.30 17.44 -3.28
CA LEU A 22 -11.79 16.49 -2.31
C LEU A 22 -11.82 15.16 -3.05
N HIS A 23 -10.69 14.79 -3.66
CA HIS A 23 -10.52 13.43 -4.15
C HIS A 23 -10.59 12.56 -2.91
N ALA A 24 -11.69 11.82 -2.79
CA ALA A 24 -11.77 10.77 -1.80
C ALA A 24 -10.62 9.80 -2.08
N ALA A 25 -9.93 9.35 -1.04
CA ALA A 25 -8.94 8.30 -1.18
C ALA A 25 -9.66 7.08 -1.79
N GLU A 26 -9.29 6.72 -3.02
CA GLU A 26 -9.85 5.58 -3.72
C GLU A 26 -8.91 4.39 -3.55
N LEU A 27 -9.47 3.26 -3.12
CA LEU A 27 -8.70 2.02 -3.07
C LEU A 27 -8.42 1.57 -4.50
N SER A 28 -7.17 1.66 -4.90
CA SER A 28 -6.65 1.29 -6.21
C SER A 28 -5.97 -0.08 -6.16
N LEU A 29 -5.79 -0.66 -7.36
CA LEU A 29 -5.29 -2.01 -7.52
C LEU A 29 -4.21 -2.10 -8.61
N ILE A 30 -3.11 -2.75 -8.29
CA ILE A 30 -2.11 -3.24 -9.25
C ILE A 30 -2.04 -4.77 -9.12
N GLU A 31 -2.05 -5.48 -10.24
CA GLU A 31 -1.84 -6.94 -10.25
C GLU A 31 -0.62 -7.34 -11.09
N THR A 32 0.10 -8.36 -10.61
CA THR A 32 1.09 -9.10 -11.39
C THR A 32 0.67 -10.57 -11.47
N ALA A 33 1.61 -11.46 -11.80
CA ALA A 33 1.39 -12.90 -11.79
C ALA A 33 1.06 -13.40 -10.37
N ASP A 34 1.84 -12.98 -9.37
CA ASP A 34 1.76 -13.48 -7.99
C ASP A 34 1.24 -12.44 -6.99
N LEU A 35 1.18 -11.16 -7.37
CA LEU A 35 0.82 -10.05 -6.50
C LEU A 35 -0.56 -9.49 -6.84
N ARG A 36 -1.32 -9.16 -5.79
CA ARG A 36 -2.41 -8.18 -5.80
C ARG A 36 -2.08 -7.05 -4.84
N LEU A 37 -1.68 -5.89 -5.33
CA LEU A 37 -1.35 -4.72 -4.51
C LEU A 37 -2.56 -3.77 -4.42
N LEU A 38 -3.11 -3.64 -3.23
CA LEU A 38 -4.15 -2.67 -2.87
C LEU A 38 -3.50 -1.48 -2.15
N TYR A 39 -3.86 -0.26 -2.54
CA TYR A 39 -3.31 0.98 -1.97
C TYR A 39 -4.30 2.14 -2.15
N PHE A 40 -4.17 3.19 -1.35
CA PHE A 40 -4.97 4.40 -1.46
C PHE A 40 -4.34 5.40 -2.44
N ASP A 41 -5.02 5.71 -3.54
CA ASP A 41 -4.63 6.74 -4.49
C ASP A 41 -5.21 8.12 -4.08
N PRO A 42 -4.43 9.22 -4.20
CA PRO A 42 -3.05 9.30 -4.69
C PRO A 42 -1.97 9.22 -3.60
N SER A 43 -2.34 9.07 -2.33
CA SER A 43 -1.44 9.22 -1.18
C SER A 43 -0.30 8.22 -1.18
N GLU A 44 -0.53 6.99 -1.65
CA GLU A 44 0.43 5.89 -1.55
C GLU A 44 1.06 5.54 -2.92
N THR A 45 0.58 6.15 -4.00
CA THR A 45 0.92 5.81 -5.38
C THR A 45 2.42 5.85 -5.64
N PHE A 46 3.14 6.79 -5.01
CA PHE A 46 4.59 6.94 -5.14
C PHE A 46 5.40 5.73 -4.64
N LEU A 47 4.85 4.92 -3.72
CA LEU A 47 5.49 3.73 -3.19
C LEU A 47 5.26 2.49 -4.06
N THR A 48 4.19 2.48 -4.85
CA THR A 48 3.75 1.28 -5.59
C THR A 48 4.85 0.64 -6.44
N PRO A 49 5.74 1.36 -7.17
CA PRO A 49 6.78 0.71 -7.96
C PRO A 49 7.81 -0.01 -7.10
N TYR A 50 8.10 0.50 -5.89
CA TYR A 50 9.05 -0.09 -4.96
C TYR A 50 8.48 -1.32 -4.28
N VAL A 51 7.19 -1.29 -3.91
CA VAL A 51 6.49 -2.42 -3.31
C VAL A 51 6.41 -3.58 -4.30
N VAL A 52 5.93 -3.32 -5.52
CA VAL A 52 5.85 -4.35 -6.58
C VAL A 52 7.22 -4.98 -6.82
N ARG A 53 8.26 -4.16 -6.98
CA ARG A 53 9.61 -4.69 -7.26
C ARG A 53 10.18 -5.49 -6.08
N SER A 54 9.97 -5.04 -4.85
CA SER A 54 10.46 -5.73 -3.65
C SER A 54 9.77 -7.06 -3.46
N PHE A 55 8.45 -7.11 -3.66
CA PHE A 55 7.66 -8.33 -3.65
C PHE A 55 8.16 -9.32 -4.72
N GLU A 56 8.25 -8.90 -5.98
CA GLU A 56 8.68 -9.75 -7.10
C GLU A 56 10.09 -10.33 -6.91
N ASN A 57 10.99 -9.54 -6.34
CA ASN A 57 12.33 -10.00 -5.98
C ASN A 57 12.30 -11.04 -4.86
N SER A 58 11.51 -10.79 -3.81
CA SER A 58 11.39 -11.67 -2.65
C SER A 58 10.73 -12.99 -3.06
N ILE A 59 9.61 -12.98 -3.79
CA ILE A 59 8.93 -14.22 -4.20
C ILE A 59 9.82 -15.08 -5.10
N LYS A 60 10.61 -14.47 -5.99
CA LYS A 60 11.64 -15.17 -6.76
C LYS A 60 12.75 -15.76 -5.89
N HIS A 61 13.07 -15.12 -4.77
CA HIS A 61 14.00 -15.68 -3.79
C HIS A 61 13.38 -16.87 -3.05
N GLN A 62 12.13 -16.75 -2.59
CA GLN A 62 11.43 -17.82 -1.88
C GLN A 62 11.26 -19.06 -2.77
N ARG A 63 10.92 -18.89 -4.04
CA ARG A 63 10.96 -19.97 -5.05
C ARG A 63 12.30 -20.70 -5.09
N ARG A 64 13.42 -19.94 -5.11
CA ARG A 64 14.76 -20.53 -5.23
C ARG A 64 15.23 -21.23 -3.96
N VAL A 65 14.86 -20.73 -2.78
CA VAL A 65 15.33 -21.26 -1.50
C VAL A 65 14.43 -22.37 -0.98
N PHE A 66 13.12 -22.22 -1.11
CA PHE A 66 12.12 -23.09 -0.50
C PHE A 66 11.32 -23.92 -1.52
N ASP A 67 11.57 -23.76 -2.83
CA ASP A 67 10.73 -24.37 -3.89
C ASP A 67 9.25 -23.96 -3.76
N TYR A 68 9.02 -22.76 -3.24
CA TYR A 68 7.69 -22.25 -2.91
C TYR A 68 6.99 -21.70 -4.14
N GLU A 69 5.79 -22.21 -4.43
CA GLU A 69 4.88 -21.64 -5.44
C GLU A 69 3.57 -21.25 -4.75
N PRO A 70 3.18 -19.96 -4.72
CA PRO A 70 1.93 -19.54 -4.10
C PRO A 70 0.73 -20.27 -4.69
N SER A 71 -0.18 -20.74 -3.85
CA SER A 71 -1.41 -21.40 -4.32
C SER A 71 -2.38 -20.39 -4.98
N GLU A 72 -2.21 -19.11 -4.66
CA GLU A 72 -2.94 -17.98 -5.21
C GLU A 72 -2.11 -16.69 -5.18
N LYS A 73 -2.64 -15.62 -5.80
CA LYS A 73 -2.03 -14.29 -5.68
C LYS A 73 -2.05 -13.82 -4.23
N ILE A 74 -0.90 -13.41 -3.71
CA ILE A 74 -0.77 -12.83 -2.39
C ILE A 74 -1.24 -11.37 -2.44
N THR A 75 -2.16 -11.00 -1.56
CA THR A 75 -2.70 -9.65 -1.51
C THR A 75 -1.86 -8.78 -0.58
N VAL A 76 -1.22 -7.74 -1.09
CA VAL A 76 -0.53 -6.74 -0.26
C VAL A 76 -1.45 -5.52 -0.11
N LEU A 77 -1.79 -5.14 1.11
CA LEU A 77 -2.51 -3.92 1.42
C LEU A 77 -1.54 -2.90 2.05
N LEU A 78 -1.42 -1.73 1.44
CA LEU A 78 -0.71 -0.60 2.02
C LEU A 78 -1.67 0.24 2.89
N THR A 79 -1.18 0.66 4.05
CA THR A 79 -1.89 1.54 4.98
C THR A 79 -0.97 2.59 5.59
N ASP A 80 -1.49 3.79 5.80
CA ASP A 80 -0.83 4.89 6.53
C ASP A 80 -1.57 5.23 7.83
N PHE A 81 -2.03 4.19 8.55
CA PHE A 81 -2.84 4.36 9.78
C PHE A 81 -2.04 4.22 11.08
N ALA A 82 -0.76 3.89 10.99
CA ALA A 82 0.13 3.70 12.13
C ALA A 82 1.27 4.73 12.12
N ASP A 83 1.81 5.05 13.30
CA ASP A 83 2.92 5.99 13.47
C ASP A 83 4.31 5.33 13.28
N TYR A 84 4.35 4.01 13.11
CA TYR A 84 5.56 3.22 12.96
C TYR A 84 5.42 2.21 11.82
N GLY A 85 6.50 2.01 11.08
CA GLY A 85 6.55 1.02 10.00
C GLY A 85 6.49 -0.39 10.54
N ASN A 86 5.59 -1.19 9.99
CA ASN A 86 5.40 -2.58 10.36
C ASN A 86 4.81 -3.37 9.18
N ALA A 87 4.81 -4.70 9.29
CA ALA A 87 4.01 -5.53 8.43
C ALA A 87 3.53 -6.78 9.17
N GLY A 88 2.59 -7.49 8.54
CA GLY A 88 2.14 -8.78 9.03
C GLY A 88 1.54 -9.62 7.91
N ALA A 89 1.87 -10.90 7.94
CA ALA A 89 1.36 -11.92 7.04
C ALA A 89 0.19 -12.71 7.64
N ILE A 90 -0.81 -13.03 6.82
CA ILE A 90 -1.92 -13.91 7.15
C ILE A 90 -2.22 -14.85 5.97
N ALA A 91 -2.52 -16.11 6.26
CA ALA A 91 -2.89 -17.09 5.22
C ALA A 91 -4.37 -17.51 5.27
N VAL A 92 -5.18 -16.97 6.20
CA VAL A 92 -6.58 -17.39 6.39
C VAL A 92 -7.51 -16.18 6.37
N PRO A 93 -8.56 -16.17 5.52
CA PRO A 93 -8.93 -17.22 4.56
C PRO A 93 -8.14 -17.20 3.25
N ARG A 94 -7.30 -16.18 3.02
CA ARG A 94 -6.52 -15.95 1.80
C ARG A 94 -5.18 -15.34 2.18
N ASN A 95 -4.17 -15.53 1.34
CA ASN A 95 -2.82 -15.00 1.55
C ASN A 95 -2.82 -13.47 1.45
N ALA A 96 -2.38 -12.81 2.52
CA ALA A 96 -2.30 -11.37 2.54
C ALA A 96 -1.18 -10.83 3.45
N LEU A 97 -0.56 -9.75 2.98
CA LEU A 97 0.35 -8.93 3.75
C LEU A 97 -0.30 -7.58 4.02
N LEU A 98 -0.34 -7.17 5.29
CA LEU A 98 -0.69 -5.80 5.68
C LEU A 98 0.60 -5.04 5.94
N VAL A 99 0.77 -3.88 5.32
CA VAL A 99 2.01 -3.10 5.38
C VAL A 99 1.72 -1.67 5.79
N ASP A 100 2.20 -1.31 6.98
CA ASP A 100 2.15 0.05 7.49
C ASP A 100 3.32 0.85 6.93
N ILE A 101 3.02 1.88 6.14
CA ILE A 101 4.02 2.61 5.35
C ILE A 101 4.77 3.70 6.13
N ALA A 102 4.46 3.90 7.41
CA ALA A 102 5.18 4.83 8.26
C ALA A 102 6.66 4.43 8.42
N PRO A 103 7.61 5.38 8.55
CA PRO A 103 9.02 5.06 8.75
C PRO A 103 9.27 4.19 9.99
N THR A 104 10.25 3.30 9.91
CA THR A 104 10.74 2.57 11.08
C THR A 104 11.63 3.51 11.92
N PRO A 105 11.37 3.70 13.23
CA PRO A 105 12.12 4.65 14.03
C PRO A 105 13.53 4.14 14.38
N PHE A 106 14.57 4.79 13.87
CA PHE A 106 15.98 4.41 14.10
C PHE A 106 16.46 4.53 15.55
N THR A 107 15.73 5.25 16.40
CA THR A 107 16.14 5.50 17.80
C THR A 107 15.89 4.31 18.73
N PHE A 108 14.91 3.46 18.40
CA PHE A 108 14.46 2.36 19.26
C PHE A 108 14.41 1.02 18.54
N GLU A 109 14.39 1.00 17.21
CA GLU A 109 14.41 -0.23 16.43
C GLU A 109 15.84 -0.63 16.06
N THR A 110 16.12 -1.94 16.08
CA THR A 110 17.36 -2.53 15.55
C THR A 110 17.18 -3.05 14.13
N SER A 111 16.14 -2.59 13.43
CA SER A 111 15.80 -3.03 12.08
C SER A 111 16.95 -2.76 11.10
N ASP A 112 17.05 -3.62 10.08
CA ASP A 112 18.11 -3.56 9.08
C ASP A 112 18.20 -2.19 8.40
N THR A 113 19.43 -1.76 8.08
CA THR A 113 19.69 -0.53 7.33
C THR A 113 19.33 -0.63 5.84
N ALA A 114 18.85 -1.79 5.40
CA ALA A 114 18.41 -2.02 4.04
C ALA A 114 17.13 -1.22 3.74
N GLU A 115 16.76 -1.14 2.47
CA GLU A 115 15.51 -0.49 2.07
C GLU A 115 14.32 -1.20 2.75
N ARG A 116 13.36 -0.41 3.26
CA ARG A 116 12.30 -0.89 4.15
C ARG A 116 11.36 -1.86 3.42
N MET A 117 10.91 -1.53 2.21
CA MET A 117 10.01 -2.42 1.46
C MET A 117 10.72 -3.72 1.08
N TYR A 118 11.99 -3.65 0.71
CA TYR A 118 12.81 -4.84 0.51
C TYR A 118 12.85 -5.72 1.76
N SER A 119 13.15 -5.13 2.92
CA SER A 119 13.30 -5.88 4.17
C SER A 119 11.98 -6.51 4.61
N LEU A 120 10.89 -5.74 4.61
CA LEU A 120 9.55 -6.23 4.95
C LEU A 120 9.09 -7.33 3.99
N MET A 121 9.25 -7.16 2.68
CA MET A 121 8.83 -8.18 1.71
C MET A 121 9.61 -9.49 1.83
N ASN A 122 10.89 -9.44 2.24
CA ASN A 122 11.66 -10.66 2.50
C ASN A 122 11.29 -11.29 3.84
N HIS A 123 10.95 -10.49 4.85
CA HIS A 123 10.47 -10.98 6.14
C HIS A 123 9.11 -11.65 6.00
N GLU A 124 8.10 -10.93 5.52
CA GLU A 124 6.72 -11.37 5.55
C GLU A 124 6.44 -12.54 4.61
N LEU A 125 7.08 -12.58 3.44
CA LEU A 125 6.87 -13.71 2.51
C LEU A 125 7.43 -15.04 3.05
N VAL A 126 8.34 -15.02 4.02
CA VAL A 126 8.76 -16.25 4.71
C VAL A 126 7.63 -16.80 5.60
N HIS A 127 6.80 -15.93 6.17
CA HIS A 127 5.60 -16.38 6.89
C HIS A 127 4.61 -17.03 5.93
N GLU A 128 4.37 -16.46 4.75
CA GLU A 128 3.51 -17.09 3.72
C GLU A 128 4.00 -18.49 3.32
N VAL A 129 5.31 -18.63 3.06
CA VAL A 129 5.93 -19.95 2.83
C VAL A 129 5.62 -20.90 3.99
N SER A 130 5.81 -20.45 5.23
CA SER A 130 5.65 -21.29 6.43
C SER A 130 4.20 -21.69 6.71
N MET A 131 3.24 -20.83 6.34
CA MET A 131 1.82 -21.05 6.57
C MET A 131 1.18 -21.93 5.49
N GLU A 132 1.61 -21.80 4.22
CA GLU A 132 1.07 -22.60 3.11
C GLU A 132 1.82 -23.92 2.89
N GLN A 133 3.14 -23.91 3.08
CA GLN A 133 4.00 -25.04 2.76
C GLN A 133 4.60 -25.65 4.03
N PRO A 134 4.00 -26.72 4.59
CA PRO A 134 4.58 -27.40 5.73
C PRO A 134 5.96 -27.97 5.38
N ALA A 135 6.87 -27.98 6.35
CA ALA A 135 8.18 -28.59 6.19
C ALA A 135 8.03 -30.08 5.81
N LYS A 136 8.82 -30.50 4.81
CA LYS A 136 8.87 -31.89 4.33
C LYS A 136 9.46 -32.83 5.37
#